data_AF-A0A6A6Y653-F1
#
_entry.id   AF-A0A6A6Y653-F1
#
_cell.length_a   1.000
_cell.length_b   1.000
_cell.length_c   1.000
_cell.angle_alpha   90.00
_cell.angle_beta   90.00
_cell.angle_gamma   90.00
#
_symmetry.space_group_name_H-M   'P 1'
#
loop_
_entity.id
_entity.type
_entity.pdbx_description
1 polymer ?
#
loop_
_entity_poly.entity_id
_entity_poly.type
_entity_poly.pdbx_seq_one_letter_code
_entity_poly.pdbx_strand_id
1 'polypeptide(L)'
;MTSTSPPPGSQAGSDGNGYCDAMFDNATTRPTPRTITLDDSSDLTLVIGEECSNEPVRVEVLKGALRLSSSVWKIMFEPGRSLESSKPEVAFPDDDPKTMLMVLRIVRFRFRDLPEGKLSLAKSLALAIVCDKYATVGIVRPWRHAWINIPGKVSSESEWLFVAWTFGDTRLFQNIAKRLVIYLDTDSDTDSDTDSDTYRSLMRDPKPPGIAESILQAREHVIQRILDMCYATLDKIAGDDRNCCIHGSPVCNATIVGSLVKSYYKLAILPDRLNAKTTRRSVHDLTLKLNQLRLLTPSGNNSLNDPHFTCTSTYANLFRESARTMEEYAQCRQGHSSSTCRGAEEGLRRQGTENHSSNLCTALYCCLRWSSDLTSCSE
;
A
#
# COMPACT_ATOMS: atom_id res chain seq x y z
N MET A 1 -60.99 -22.70 13.79
CA MET A 1 -61.44 -24.01 14.30
C MET A 1 -60.86 -25.06 13.37
N THR A 2 -59.74 -25.64 13.80
CA THR A 2 -59.58 -27.10 14.09
C THR A 2 -59.46 -27.93 12.82
N SER A 3 -58.23 -28.32 12.44
CA SER A 3 -57.53 -29.52 12.96
C SER A 3 -58.09 -30.80 12.36
N THR A 4 -57.30 -31.47 11.51
CA THR A 4 -57.07 -32.93 11.55
C THR A 4 -56.04 -33.37 10.51
N SER A 5 -54.94 -33.94 10.99
CA SER A 5 -54.16 -34.99 10.28
C SER A 5 -54.83 -36.37 10.54
N PRO A 6 -54.34 -37.53 10.04
CA PRO A 6 -53.45 -37.88 8.92
C PRO A 6 -54.06 -39.00 8.02
N PRO A 7 -53.30 -39.59 7.07
CA PRO A 7 -53.49 -41.01 6.76
C PRO A 7 -52.18 -41.83 6.87
N PRO A 8 -52.23 -43.10 7.32
CA PRO A 8 -51.18 -44.08 7.07
C PRO A 8 -51.60 -45.02 5.94
N GLY A 9 -50.69 -45.33 5.02
CA GLY A 9 -50.96 -46.28 3.93
C GLY A 9 -49.74 -46.48 3.02
N SER A 10 -49.07 -47.60 3.25
CA SER A 10 -47.87 -48.14 2.60
C SER A 10 -48.08 -48.60 1.14
N GLN A 11 -47.17 -48.22 0.23
CA GLN A 11 -46.75 -48.93 -1.00
C GLN A 11 -45.30 -48.48 -1.30
N ALA A 12 -44.26 -49.32 -1.23
CA ALA A 12 -43.80 -50.34 -2.19
C ALA A 12 -43.44 -49.78 -3.58
N GLY A 13 -42.14 -49.87 -3.96
CA GLY A 13 -41.59 -49.54 -5.29
C GLY A 13 -40.45 -48.50 -5.17
N SER A 14 -39.21 -48.92 -4.92
CA SER A 14 -38.19 -49.31 -5.90
C SER A 14 -37.33 -48.14 -6.38
N ASP A 15 -36.03 -48.40 -6.37
CA ASP A 15 -34.96 -47.76 -7.17
C ASP A 15 -34.28 -46.51 -6.60
N GLY A 16 -33.08 -46.74 -6.06
CA GLY A 16 -32.14 -45.68 -5.67
C GLY A 16 -31.08 -46.19 -4.71
N ASN A 17 -30.22 -47.10 -5.19
CA ASN A 17 -29.08 -47.67 -4.49
C ASN A 17 -28.37 -46.69 -3.55
N GLY A 18 -28.30 -47.07 -2.28
CA GLY A 18 -27.18 -46.70 -1.43
C GLY A 18 -25.92 -47.42 -1.91
N TYR A 19 -24.78 -46.73 -1.79
CA TYR A 19 -23.51 -47.33 -1.36
C TYR A 19 -22.52 -46.18 -1.09
N CYS A 20 -22.53 -45.69 0.15
CA CYS A 20 -21.37 -45.06 0.76
C CYS A 20 -20.81 -46.08 1.76
N ASP A 21 -20.22 -47.16 1.25
CA ASP A 21 -19.12 -47.82 1.96
C ASP A 21 -18.40 -48.86 1.08
N ALA A 22 -17.17 -49.19 1.48
CA ALA A 22 -16.32 -50.26 0.95
C ALA A 22 -15.69 -50.08 -0.45
N MET A 23 -14.44 -49.61 -0.37
CA MET A 23 -13.25 -50.26 -0.97
C MET A 23 -13.27 -50.59 -2.47
N PHE A 24 -12.54 -49.78 -3.23
CA PHE A 24 -11.52 -50.34 -4.10
C PHE A 24 -10.15 -49.77 -3.73
N ASP A 25 -9.34 -50.63 -3.12
CA ASP A 25 -7.89 -50.59 -3.19
C ASP A 25 -7.47 -50.48 -4.66
N ASN A 26 -7.13 -49.26 -5.07
CA ASN A 26 -6.17 -49.08 -6.15
C ASN A 26 -5.05 -48.26 -5.55
N ALA A 27 -3.98 -48.95 -5.18
CA ALA A 27 -2.68 -48.38 -4.84
C ALA A 27 -2.15 -47.63 -6.06
N THR A 28 -2.75 -46.47 -6.34
CA THR A 28 -2.16 -45.42 -7.14
C THR A 28 -0.98 -44.99 -6.30
N THR A 29 0.20 -45.52 -6.64
CA THR A 29 1.45 -45.18 -5.99
C THR A 29 1.56 -43.66 -6.06
N ARG A 30 1.24 -42.96 -4.95
CA ARG A 30 1.49 -41.52 -4.87
C ARG A 30 2.95 -41.34 -5.27
N PRO A 31 3.27 -40.55 -6.31
CA PRO A 31 4.66 -40.34 -6.70
C PRO A 31 5.41 -39.91 -5.44
N THR A 32 6.47 -40.65 -5.10
CA THR A 32 7.27 -40.34 -3.93
C THR A 32 7.76 -38.90 -4.06
N PRO A 33 7.48 -38.03 -3.07
CA PRO A 33 7.88 -36.63 -3.15
C PRO A 33 9.37 -36.52 -3.44
N ARG A 34 9.75 -35.62 -4.34
CA ARG A 34 11.15 -35.41 -4.72
C ARG A 34 11.95 -34.99 -3.48
N THR A 35 12.88 -35.84 -3.04
CA THR A 35 13.82 -35.53 -1.95
C THR A 35 15.04 -34.80 -2.50
N ILE A 36 15.40 -33.69 -1.87
CA ILE A 36 16.59 -32.89 -2.19
C ILE A 36 17.51 -32.93 -0.97
N THR A 37 18.66 -33.58 -1.12
CA THR A 37 19.69 -33.65 -0.07
C THR A 37 20.61 -32.42 -0.16
N LEU A 38 20.51 -31.52 0.82
CA LEU A 38 21.40 -30.36 0.91
C LEU A 38 22.69 -30.65 1.71
N ASP A 39 22.70 -31.71 2.49
CA ASP A 39 23.81 -32.13 3.34
C ASP A 39 23.74 -33.63 3.61
N ASP A 40 24.84 -34.36 3.40
CA ASP A 40 24.90 -35.81 3.63
C ASP A 40 24.80 -36.15 5.14
N SER A 41 25.03 -35.16 6.02
CA SER A 41 24.91 -35.27 7.47
C SER A 41 23.58 -34.70 8.00
N SER A 42 22.51 -34.70 7.19
CA SER A 42 21.20 -34.17 7.59
C SER A 42 20.64 -34.87 8.83
N ASP A 43 20.05 -34.11 9.74
CA ASP A 43 19.37 -34.60 10.96
C ASP A 43 17.88 -34.19 11.01
N LEU A 44 17.36 -33.64 9.91
CA LEU A 44 15.99 -33.18 9.73
C LEU A 44 15.55 -33.26 8.27
N THR A 45 14.33 -33.73 8.03
CA THR A 45 13.64 -33.56 6.75
C THR A 45 12.57 -32.47 6.88
N LEU A 46 12.62 -31.47 6.01
CA LEU A 46 11.54 -30.50 5.84
C LEU A 46 10.62 -30.94 4.71
N VAL A 47 9.31 -30.97 4.95
CA VAL A 47 8.29 -31.21 3.92
C VAL A 47 7.65 -29.87 3.59
N ILE A 48 7.88 -29.34 2.40
CA ILE A 48 7.50 -27.97 2.05
C ILE A 48 6.41 -27.99 0.97
N GLY A 49 5.37 -27.17 1.16
CA GLY A 49 4.20 -27.08 0.29
C GLY A 49 3.05 -28.00 0.75
N GLU A 50 1.83 -27.67 0.31
CA GLU A 50 0.63 -28.40 0.71
C GLU A 50 0.69 -29.88 0.29
N GLU A 51 0.33 -30.77 1.21
CA GLU A 51 0.26 -32.22 0.95
C GLU A 51 -0.75 -32.60 -0.14
N CYS A 52 -1.77 -31.74 -0.35
CA CYS A 52 -2.79 -31.91 -1.40
C CYS A 52 -2.38 -31.29 -2.74
N SER A 53 -1.33 -30.48 -2.78
CA SER A 53 -0.74 -30.03 -4.04
C SER A 53 0.03 -31.20 -4.67
N ASN A 54 0.08 -31.27 -6.00
CA ASN A 54 0.71 -32.41 -6.68
C ASN A 54 2.24 -32.53 -6.46
N GLU A 55 2.91 -31.60 -5.75
CA GLU A 55 4.38 -31.60 -5.60
C GLU A 55 4.90 -31.01 -4.26
N PRO A 56 4.58 -31.58 -3.08
CA PRO A 56 5.35 -31.26 -1.88
C PRO A 56 6.82 -31.66 -2.08
N VAL A 57 7.76 -30.85 -1.60
CA VAL A 57 9.20 -31.10 -1.75
C VAL A 57 9.79 -31.47 -0.41
N ARG A 58 10.51 -32.60 -0.38
CA ARG A 58 11.25 -33.03 0.81
C ARG A 58 12.67 -32.51 0.72
N VAL A 59 13.14 -31.83 1.76
CA VAL A 59 14.49 -31.26 1.78
C VAL A 59 15.21 -31.72 3.05
N GLU A 60 16.29 -32.45 2.88
CA GLU A 60 17.12 -32.94 3.98
C GLU A 60 18.13 -31.85 4.37
N VAL A 61 18.11 -31.49 5.65
CA VAL A 61 18.86 -30.38 6.22
C VAL A 61 19.42 -30.74 7.61
N LEU A 62 20.40 -29.97 8.07
CA LEU A 62 20.93 -29.97 9.44
C LEU A 62 20.27 -28.87 10.28
N LYS A 63 19.63 -29.21 11.41
CA LYS A 63 19.05 -28.30 12.42
C LYS A 63 20.06 -27.25 12.86
N GLY A 64 21.32 -27.64 13.06
CA GLY A 64 22.40 -26.74 13.43
C GLY A 64 22.51 -25.51 12.54
N ALA A 65 22.49 -25.69 11.21
CA ALA A 65 22.62 -24.55 10.30
C ALA A 65 21.37 -23.66 10.31
N LEU A 66 20.16 -24.25 10.41
CA LEU A 66 18.91 -23.48 10.51
C LEU A 66 18.90 -22.59 11.77
N ARG A 67 19.31 -23.13 12.91
CA ARG A 67 19.38 -22.38 14.18
C ARG A 67 20.38 -21.21 14.13
N LEU A 68 21.46 -21.35 13.37
CA LEU A 68 22.44 -20.28 13.19
C LEU A 68 21.95 -19.18 12.24
N SER A 69 21.07 -19.53 11.29
CA SER A 69 20.66 -18.63 10.23
C SER A 69 19.38 -17.85 10.50
N SER A 70 18.61 -18.25 11.53
CA SER A 70 17.30 -17.66 11.85
C SER A 70 17.02 -17.75 13.35
N SER A 71 16.54 -16.65 13.93
CA SER A 71 16.05 -16.63 15.31
C SER A 71 14.78 -17.47 15.49
N VAL A 72 13.91 -17.53 14.47
CA VAL A 72 12.70 -18.35 14.47
C VAL A 72 13.06 -19.83 14.47
N TRP A 73 13.94 -20.25 13.56
CA TRP A 73 14.42 -21.63 13.53
C TRP A 73 15.26 -21.99 14.74
N LYS A 74 15.99 -21.02 15.32
CA LYS A 74 16.67 -21.21 16.60
C LYS A 74 15.68 -21.66 17.66
N ILE A 75 14.58 -20.94 17.82
CA ILE A 75 13.54 -21.29 18.81
C ILE A 75 12.85 -22.61 18.42
N MET A 76 12.52 -22.79 17.14
CA MET A 76 11.78 -23.95 16.63
C MET A 76 12.57 -25.26 16.72
N PHE A 77 13.90 -25.23 16.62
CA PHE A 77 14.73 -26.45 16.64
C PHE A 77 15.68 -26.51 17.84
N GLU A 78 15.53 -25.62 18.83
CA GLU A 78 16.25 -25.74 20.10
C GLU A 78 15.79 -27.00 20.84
N PRO A 79 16.70 -27.92 21.22
CA PRO A 79 16.32 -29.14 21.92
C PRO A 79 15.48 -28.86 23.18
N GLY A 80 14.31 -29.51 23.26
CA GLY A 80 13.42 -29.42 24.42
C GLY A 80 12.57 -28.15 24.49
N ARG A 81 12.65 -27.24 23.51
CA ARG A 81 11.88 -25.99 23.50
C ARG A 81 10.56 -26.07 22.71
N SER A 82 10.50 -26.94 21.73
CA SER A 82 9.35 -27.15 20.84
C SER A 82 9.17 -28.64 20.55
N LEU A 83 7.97 -29.02 20.10
CA LEU A 83 7.71 -30.39 19.63
C LEU A 83 8.50 -30.70 18.35
N GLU A 84 8.73 -29.70 17.51
CA GLU A 84 9.46 -29.77 16.26
C GLU A 84 10.93 -30.15 16.49
N SER A 85 11.52 -29.74 17.62
CA SER A 85 12.92 -30.01 17.95
C SER A 85 13.25 -31.51 18.01
N SER A 86 12.31 -32.35 18.44
CA SER A 86 12.48 -33.81 18.55
C SER A 86 12.03 -34.58 17.30
N LYS A 87 11.30 -33.93 16.38
CA LYS A 87 10.81 -34.61 15.17
C LYS A 87 11.96 -34.82 14.17
N PRO A 88 12.03 -35.99 13.50
CA PRO A 88 12.92 -36.21 12.37
C PRO A 88 12.40 -35.53 11.09
N GLU A 89 11.11 -35.19 11.07
CA GLU A 89 10.42 -34.59 9.94
C GLU A 89 9.48 -33.47 10.41
N VAL A 90 9.51 -32.32 9.72
CA VAL A 90 8.66 -31.17 10.03
C VAL A 90 8.06 -30.61 8.74
N ALA A 91 6.75 -30.42 8.74
CA ALA A 91 5.99 -29.92 7.59
C ALA A 91 5.78 -28.41 7.64
N PHE A 92 5.93 -27.78 6.47
CA PHE A 92 5.74 -26.37 6.16
C PHE A 92 4.76 -26.24 4.98
N PRO A 93 3.46 -26.54 5.20
CA PRO A 93 2.49 -26.68 4.11
C PRO A 93 2.21 -25.37 3.38
N ASP A 94 2.26 -24.23 4.08
CA ASP A 94 1.90 -22.92 3.52
C ASP A 94 3.06 -22.23 2.78
N ASP A 95 4.25 -22.84 2.74
CA ASP A 95 5.43 -22.22 2.16
C ASP A 95 5.68 -22.66 0.71
N ASP A 96 6.02 -21.70 -0.15
CA ASP A 96 6.40 -21.98 -1.54
C ASP A 96 7.71 -22.81 -1.58
N PRO A 97 7.68 -24.04 -2.15
CA PRO A 97 8.85 -24.92 -2.15
C PRO A 97 10.08 -24.32 -2.85
N LYS A 98 9.87 -23.57 -3.94
CA LYS A 98 10.96 -23.00 -4.73
C LYS A 98 11.68 -21.89 -3.96
N THR A 99 10.92 -21.03 -3.31
CA THR A 99 11.45 -19.93 -2.51
C THR A 99 12.11 -20.43 -1.24
N MET A 100 11.49 -21.37 -0.53
CA MET A 100 12.08 -21.96 0.66
C MET A 100 13.42 -22.66 0.34
N LEU A 101 13.47 -23.43 -0.75
CA LEU A 101 14.70 -24.08 -1.21
C LEU A 101 15.81 -23.07 -1.52
N MET A 102 15.48 -21.88 -2.05
CA MET A 102 16.45 -20.80 -2.26
C MET A 102 17.08 -20.35 -0.95
N VAL A 103 16.27 -20.12 0.09
CA VAL A 103 16.77 -19.74 1.42
C VAL A 103 17.62 -20.86 2.03
N LEU A 104 17.17 -22.11 1.94
CA LEU A 104 17.91 -23.27 2.46
C LEU A 104 19.26 -23.47 1.74
N ARG A 105 19.34 -23.20 0.44
CA ARG A 105 20.61 -23.18 -0.31
C ARG A 105 21.57 -22.12 0.21
N ILE A 106 21.08 -20.94 0.59
CA ILE A 106 21.91 -19.90 1.23
C ILE A 106 22.44 -20.39 2.58
N VAL A 107 21.58 -20.98 3.42
CA VAL A 107 21.96 -21.54 4.73
C VAL A 107 23.06 -22.61 4.59
N ARG A 108 23.07 -23.34 3.46
CA ARG A 108 24.05 -24.39 3.16
C ARG A 108 25.22 -23.94 2.30
N PHE A 109 25.35 -22.65 2.03
CA PHE A 109 26.41 -22.12 1.17
C PHE A 109 26.39 -22.71 -0.27
N ARG A 110 25.26 -23.23 -0.74
CA ARG A 110 25.07 -23.73 -2.12
C ARG A 110 24.72 -22.61 -3.09
N PHE A 111 25.59 -21.60 -3.16
CA PHE A 111 25.33 -20.37 -3.91
C PHE A 111 25.28 -20.56 -5.43
N ARG A 112 25.94 -21.61 -5.96
CA ARG A 112 25.91 -21.96 -7.38
C ARG A 112 24.52 -22.40 -7.87
N ASP A 113 23.66 -22.80 -6.94
CA ASP A 113 22.30 -23.26 -7.24
C ASP A 113 21.27 -22.13 -7.10
N LEU A 114 21.72 -20.90 -6.87
CA LEU A 114 20.84 -19.73 -6.76
C LEU A 114 20.52 -19.14 -8.14
N PRO A 115 19.36 -18.47 -8.30
CA PRO A 115 19.04 -17.81 -9.55
C PRO A 115 20.03 -16.69 -9.85
N GLU A 116 20.47 -16.64 -11.10
CA GLU A 116 21.25 -15.54 -11.64
C GLU A 116 20.33 -14.38 -12.06
N GLY A 117 20.80 -13.15 -11.86
CA GLY A 117 20.09 -11.94 -12.29
C GLY A 117 18.87 -11.60 -11.44
N LYS A 118 17.97 -10.79 -12.02
CA LYS A 118 16.85 -10.16 -11.31
C LYS A 118 15.71 -11.14 -11.07
N LEU A 119 15.08 -11.06 -9.90
CA LEU A 119 13.85 -11.78 -9.62
C LEU A 119 12.64 -11.03 -10.19
N SER A 120 11.60 -11.78 -10.57
CA SER A 120 10.29 -11.19 -10.85
C SER A 120 9.65 -10.67 -9.55
N LEU A 121 8.63 -9.82 -9.66
CA LEU A 121 7.87 -9.36 -8.48
C LEU A 121 7.33 -10.54 -7.67
N ALA A 122 6.66 -11.51 -8.32
CA ALA A 122 6.11 -12.68 -7.64
C ALA A 122 7.17 -13.46 -6.84
N LYS A 123 8.37 -13.65 -7.40
CA LYS A 123 9.49 -14.31 -6.70
C LYS A 123 10.07 -13.45 -5.58
N SER A 124 10.15 -12.14 -5.78
CA SER A 124 10.63 -11.19 -4.76
C SER A 124 9.67 -11.13 -3.57
N LEU A 125 8.37 -11.15 -3.85
CA LEU A 125 7.31 -11.19 -2.84
C LEU A 125 7.34 -12.49 -2.07
N ALA A 126 7.38 -13.64 -2.75
CA ALA A 126 7.49 -14.94 -2.09
C ALA A 126 8.74 -14.99 -1.17
N LEU A 127 9.88 -14.50 -1.67
CA LEU A 127 11.12 -14.41 -0.88
C LEU A 127 10.95 -13.49 0.33
N ALA A 128 10.29 -12.35 0.18
CA ALA A 128 9.99 -11.45 1.28
C ALA A 128 9.11 -12.15 2.35
N ILE A 129 8.07 -12.87 1.95
CA ILE A 129 7.19 -13.63 2.86
C ILE A 129 8.00 -14.64 3.68
N VAL A 130 8.83 -15.45 3.02
CA VAL A 130 9.69 -16.43 3.71
C VAL A 130 10.70 -15.74 4.63
N CYS A 131 11.28 -14.62 4.18
CA CYS A 131 12.26 -13.88 4.97
C CYS A 131 11.67 -13.25 6.23
N ASP A 132 10.47 -12.71 6.14
CA ASP A 132 9.73 -12.14 7.27
C ASP A 132 9.29 -13.25 8.24
N LYS A 133 8.61 -14.29 7.71
CA LYS A 133 8.10 -15.44 8.49
C LYS A 133 9.19 -16.14 9.30
N TYR A 134 10.38 -16.31 8.71
CA TYR A 134 11.49 -17.04 9.34
C TYR A 134 12.65 -16.16 9.77
N ALA A 135 12.51 -14.84 9.76
CA ALA A 135 13.59 -13.90 10.13
C ALA A 135 14.93 -14.18 9.43
N THR A 136 14.91 -14.44 8.11
CA THR A 136 16.10 -14.77 7.30
C THR A 136 16.59 -13.62 6.42
N VAL A 137 16.05 -12.41 6.57
CA VAL A 137 16.50 -11.22 5.82
C VAL A 137 18.01 -11.01 5.92
N GLY A 138 18.60 -11.24 7.10
CA GLY A 138 20.02 -11.05 7.36
C GLY A 138 20.92 -11.89 6.45
N ILE A 139 20.56 -13.15 6.23
CA ILE A 139 21.35 -14.05 5.37
C ILE A 139 21.10 -13.79 3.88
N VAL A 140 19.92 -13.27 3.48
CA VAL A 140 19.58 -13.00 2.07
C VAL A 140 20.15 -11.67 1.57
N ARG A 141 20.52 -10.76 2.47
CA ARG A 141 21.00 -9.40 2.16
C ARG A 141 22.08 -9.30 1.08
N PRO A 142 23.09 -10.20 0.96
CA PRO A 142 24.12 -10.11 -0.07
C PRO A 142 23.57 -10.08 -1.51
N TRP A 143 22.43 -10.73 -1.76
CA TRP A 143 21.84 -10.81 -3.10
C TRP A 143 20.82 -9.72 -3.39
N ARG A 144 20.46 -8.90 -2.40
CA ARG A 144 19.40 -7.89 -2.50
C ARG A 144 19.54 -7.02 -3.74
N HIS A 145 20.74 -6.48 -4.01
CA HIS A 145 20.98 -5.59 -5.14
C HIS A 145 20.93 -6.28 -6.51
N ALA A 146 21.23 -7.58 -6.56
CA ALA A 146 21.16 -8.36 -7.79
C ALA A 146 19.71 -8.79 -8.10
N TRP A 147 18.96 -9.15 -7.06
CA TRP A 147 17.62 -9.73 -7.17
C TRP A 147 16.51 -8.69 -7.23
N ILE A 148 16.61 -7.63 -6.44
CA ILE A 148 15.55 -6.63 -6.28
C ILE A 148 15.91 -5.41 -7.11
N ASN A 149 15.10 -5.14 -8.13
CA ASN A 149 15.22 -3.94 -8.93
C ASN A 149 13.90 -3.18 -8.92
N ILE A 150 13.99 -1.88 -8.62
CA ILE A 150 12.86 -0.97 -8.61
C ILE A 150 12.36 -0.81 -10.05
N PRO A 151 11.11 -1.20 -10.37
CA PRO A 151 10.57 -0.95 -11.70
C PRO A 151 10.33 0.56 -11.87
N GLY A 152 10.63 1.10 -13.06
CA GLY A 152 10.38 2.51 -13.38
C GLY A 152 8.90 2.88 -13.39
N LYS A 153 8.03 1.90 -13.67
CA LYS A 153 6.57 1.97 -13.48
C LYS A 153 6.18 0.84 -12.55
N VAL A 154 5.79 1.18 -11.32
CA VAL A 154 5.31 0.22 -10.33
C VAL A 154 3.86 -0.08 -10.69
N SER A 155 3.59 -1.24 -11.29
CA SER A 155 2.32 -1.94 -11.08
C SER A 155 2.43 -2.71 -9.76
N SER A 156 1.31 -3.04 -9.12
CA SER A 156 1.32 -3.88 -7.91
C SER A 156 2.03 -3.18 -6.73
N GLU A 157 1.59 -1.95 -6.43
CA GLU A 157 2.16 -1.11 -5.37
C GLU A 157 2.22 -1.82 -4.00
N SER A 158 1.16 -2.53 -3.60
CA SER A 158 1.08 -3.17 -2.28
C SER A 158 2.11 -4.28 -2.10
N GLU A 159 2.31 -5.14 -3.11
CA GLU A 159 3.33 -6.20 -3.04
C GLU A 159 4.75 -5.61 -2.97
N TRP A 160 5.04 -4.60 -3.79
CA TRP A 160 6.33 -3.92 -3.72
C TRP A 160 6.55 -3.18 -2.40
N LEU A 161 5.49 -2.69 -1.76
CA LEU A 161 5.57 -2.06 -0.45
C LEU A 161 6.05 -3.05 0.62
N PHE A 162 5.49 -4.27 0.61
CA PHE A 162 5.92 -5.33 1.52
C PHE A 162 7.35 -5.80 1.24
N VAL A 163 7.73 -5.97 -0.03
CA VAL A 163 9.11 -6.29 -0.43
C VAL A 163 10.07 -5.22 0.07
N ALA A 164 9.77 -3.95 -0.17
CA ALA A 164 10.63 -2.84 0.24
C ALA A 164 10.81 -2.77 1.76
N TRP A 165 9.72 -2.96 2.51
CA TRP A 165 9.75 -3.01 3.97
C TRP A 165 10.60 -4.16 4.50
N THR A 166 10.37 -5.38 3.98
CA THR A 166 11.07 -6.59 4.41
C THR A 166 12.59 -6.48 4.22
N PHE A 167 13.03 -5.93 3.08
CA PHE A 167 14.46 -5.78 2.77
C PHE A 167 15.09 -4.44 3.19
N GLY A 168 14.32 -3.60 3.90
CA GLY A 168 14.77 -2.30 4.39
C GLY A 168 15.14 -1.31 3.28
N ASP A 169 14.49 -1.37 2.12
CA ASP A 169 14.67 -0.38 1.05
C ASP A 169 13.76 0.83 1.32
N THR A 170 14.26 1.77 2.12
CA THR A 170 13.53 2.97 2.52
C THR A 170 13.12 3.82 1.33
N ARG A 171 13.94 3.91 0.29
CA ARG A 171 13.65 4.76 -0.89
C ARG A 171 12.49 4.17 -1.68
N LEU A 172 12.52 2.87 -1.95
CA LEU A 172 11.43 2.19 -2.63
C LEU A 172 10.13 2.28 -1.81
N PHE A 173 10.23 2.02 -0.51
CA PHE A 173 9.10 2.07 0.41
C PHE A 173 8.41 3.44 0.40
N GLN A 174 9.18 4.52 0.58
CA GLN A 174 8.65 5.89 0.58
C GLN A 174 7.97 6.26 -0.76
N ASN A 175 8.60 5.89 -1.87
CA ASN A 175 8.04 6.18 -3.20
C ASN A 175 6.69 5.51 -3.40
N ILE A 176 6.56 4.25 -2.98
CA ILE A 176 5.31 3.50 -3.12
C ILE A 176 4.25 4.01 -2.15
N ALA A 177 4.60 4.21 -0.87
CA ALA A 177 3.67 4.75 0.13
C ALA A 177 3.10 6.10 -0.31
N LYS A 178 3.95 6.99 -0.84
CA LYS A 178 3.51 8.28 -1.40
C LYS A 178 2.55 8.11 -2.58
N ARG A 179 2.84 7.18 -3.50
CA ARG A 179 1.93 6.89 -4.63
C ARG A 179 0.58 6.41 -4.11
N LEU A 180 0.56 5.50 -3.15
CA LEU A 180 -0.68 5.00 -2.55
C LEU A 180 -1.46 6.16 -1.91
N VAL A 181 -0.84 7.03 -1.12
CA VAL A 181 -1.53 8.21 -0.55
C VAL A 181 -2.17 9.10 -1.63
N ILE A 182 -1.49 9.30 -2.76
CA ILE A 182 -1.95 10.21 -3.82
C ILE A 182 -3.04 9.59 -4.70
N TYR A 183 -2.86 8.34 -5.12
CA TYR A 183 -3.66 7.71 -6.17
C TYR A 183 -4.70 6.72 -5.64
N LEU A 184 -4.65 6.34 -4.36
CA LEU A 184 -5.60 5.39 -3.78
C LEU A 184 -7.01 5.99 -3.77
N ASP A 185 -7.88 5.39 -4.58
CA ASP A 185 -9.32 5.52 -4.50
C ASP A 185 -9.88 4.38 -3.63
N THR A 186 -10.89 4.68 -2.80
CA THR A 186 -11.54 3.67 -1.96
C THR A 186 -12.91 3.29 -2.49
N ASP A 187 -13.24 3.65 -3.73
CA ASP A 187 -14.50 3.26 -4.34
C ASP A 187 -14.45 1.78 -4.78
N SER A 188 -15.28 0.98 -4.12
CA SER A 188 -15.42 -0.45 -4.36
C SER A 188 -16.43 -0.80 -5.45
N ASP A 189 -17.23 0.19 -5.89
CA ASP A 189 -18.54 -0.04 -6.51
C ASP A 189 -18.56 0.08 -8.04
N THR A 190 -17.43 0.34 -8.69
CA THR A 190 -17.35 0.29 -10.14
C THR A 190 -16.99 -1.12 -10.60
N ASP A 191 -17.92 -1.76 -11.34
CA ASP A 191 -17.73 -2.91 -12.25
C ASP A 191 -16.61 -2.69 -13.32
N SER A 192 -15.80 -1.64 -13.19
CA SER A 192 -14.66 -1.39 -14.05
C SER A 192 -13.44 -2.16 -13.55
N ASP A 193 -13.04 -3.15 -14.34
CA ASP A 193 -11.90 -4.07 -14.20
C ASP A 193 -10.52 -3.45 -13.91
N THR A 194 -10.36 -2.13 -13.71
CA THR A 194 -9.04 -1.47 -13.83
C THR A 194 -8.56 -0.59 -12.68
N ASP A 195 -9.39 -0.11 -11.74
CA ASP A 195 -8.90 0.86 -10.70
C ASP A 195 -9.25 0.52 -9.24
N SER A 196 -10.26 -0.32 -9.01
CA SER A 196 -10.68 -0.77 -7.67
C SER A 196 -9.81 -1.91 -7.09
N ASP A 197 -8.74 -2.30 -7.80
CA ASP A 197 -7.82 -3.36 -7.35
C ASP A 197 -6.77 -2.84 -6.35
N THR A 198 -6.38 -1.55 -6.43
CA THR A 198 -5.32 -1.01 -5.57
C THR A 198 -5.71 -1.01 -4.09
N TYR A 199 -6.93 -0.58 -3.75
CA TYR A 199 -7.43 -0.60 -2.37
C TYR A 199 -7.60 -2.02 -1.84
N ARG A 200 -8.20 -2.92 -2.63
CA ARG A 200 -8.32 -4.33 -2.26
C ARG A 200 -6.95 -4.97 -2.05
N SER A 201 -5.99 -4.67 -2.93
CA SER A 201 -4.61 -5.13 -2.82
C SER A 201 -3.94 -4.62 -1.55
N LEU A 202 -4.10 -3.33 -1.19
CA LEU A 202 -3.56 -2.76 0.04
C LEU A 202 -4.14 -3.41 1.31
N MET A 203 -5.39 -3.86 1.25
CA MET A 203 -6.05 -4.52 2.38
C MET A 203 -5.68 -6.01 2.51
N ARG A 204 -5.30 -6.68 1.41
CA ARG A 204 -4.86 -8.07 1.42
C ARG A 204 -3.48 -8.22 2.06
N ASP A 205 -3.23 -9.39 2.64
CA ASP A 205 -1.91 -9.78 3.09
C ASP A 205 -1.11 -10.41 1.94
N PRO A 206 0.24 -10.33 1.97
CA PRO A 206 1.07 -9.75 3.03
C PRO A 206 1.23 -8.23 2.93
N LYS A 207 1.30 -7.54 4.07
CA LYS A 207 1.59 -6.11 4.15
C LYS A 207 2.34 -5.75 5.44
N PRO A 208 3.14 -4.67 5.43
CA PRO A 208 3.77 -4.17 6.65
C PRO A 208 2.73 -3.83 7.74
N PRO A 209 3.01 -4.10 9.02
CA PRO A 209 2.07 -3.80 10.10
C PRO A 209 1.69 -2.30 10.16
N GLY A 210 0.39 -2.00 10.25
CA GLY A 210 -0.13 -0.64 10.42
C GLY A 210 -0.04 0.26 9.18
N ILE A 211 0.44 -0.25 8.05
CA ILE A 211 0.71 0.59 6.88
C ILE A 211 -0.55 1.02 6.14
N ALA A 212 -1.58 0.17 6.11
CA ALA A 212 -2.84 0.47 5.45
C ALA A 212 -3.52 1.65 6.17
N GLU A 213 -3.59 1.58 7.49
CA GLU A 213 -4.11 2.64 8.35
C GLU A 213 -3.31 3.92 8.18
N SER A 214 -1.97 3.82 8.15
CA SER A 214 -1.09 4.98 7.96
C SER A 214 -1.31 5.66 6.60
N ILE A 215 -1.47 4.87 5.53
CA ILE A 215 -1.74 5.39 4.17
C ILE A 215 -3.12 6.05 4.11
N LEU A 216 -4.15 5.41 4.67
CA LEU A 216 -5.51 5.95 4.68
C LEU A 216 -5.61 7.23 5.50
N GLN A 217 -4.96 7.28 6.67
CA GLN A 217 -4.90 8.46 7.51
C GLN A 217 -4.14 9.60 6.82
N ALA A 218 -3.01 9.31 6.17
CA ALA A 218 -2.27 10.32 5.41
C ALA A 218 -3.09 10.84 4.22
N ARG A 219 -3.79 9.95 3.50
CA ARG A 219 -4.71 10.33 2.42
C ARG A 219 -5.83 11.23 2.91
N GLU A 220 -6.52 10.85 4.00
CA GLU A 220 -7.55 11.66 4.64
C GLU A 220 -7.01 13.05 5.01
N HIS A 221 -5.85 13.11 5.66
CA HIS A 221 -5.25 14.37 6.08
C HIS A 221 -4.97 15.29 4.88
N VAL A 222 -4.41 14.75 3.79
CA VAL A 222 -4.15 15.53 2.58
C VAL A 222 -5.46 16.03 1.98
N ILE A 223 -6.49 15.17 1.84
CA ILE A 223 -7.78 15.61 1.31
C ILE A 223 -8.41 16.69 2.20
N GLN A 224 -8.35 16.55 3.52
CA GLN A 224 -8.87 17.56 4.44
C GLN A 224 -8.18 18.90 4.22
N ARG A 225 -6.86 18.92 4.08
CA ARG A 225 -6.10 20.15 3.79
C ARG A 225 -6.53 20.81 2.47
N ILE A 226 -6.77 20.02 1.42
CA ILE A 226 -7.26 20.52 0.13
C ILE A 226 -8.63 21.19 0.30
N LEU A 227 -9.54 20.51 1.01
CA LEU A 227 -10.89 20.99 1.25
C LEU A 227 -10.89 22.26 2.12
N ASP A 228 -10.07 22.29 3.18
CA ASP A 228 -9.90 23.47 4.04
C ASP A 228 -9.45 24.69 3.22
N MET A 229 -8.50 24.53 2.30
CA MET A 229 -8.05 25.61 1.42
C MET A 229 -9.18 26.09 0.49
N CYS A 230 -9.94 25.16 -0.10
CA CYS A 230 -11.09 25.48 -0.94
C CYS A 230 -12.14 26.29 -0.17
N TYR A 231 -12.50 25.82 1.02
CA TYR A 231 -13.54 26.43 1.83
C TYR A 231 -13.12 27.74 2.47
N ALA A 232 -11.90 27.84 3.01
CA ALA A 232 -11.37 29.09 3.53
C ALA A 232 -11.29 30.16 2.44
N THR A 233 -10.93 29.79 1.21
CA THR A 233 -10.93 30.71 0.07
C THR A 233 -12.35 31.19 -0.24
N LEU A 234 -13.33 30.29 -0.30
CA LEU A 234 -14.73 30.65 -0.53
C LEU A 234 -15.28 31.56 0.57
N ASP A 235 -15.09 31.20 1.84
CA ASP A 235 -15.58 31.96 3.00
C ASP A 235 -14.97 33.35 3.06
N LYS A 236 -13.67 33.46 2.77
CA LYS A 236 -12.98 34.75 2.70
C LYS A 236 -13.56 35.64 1.60
N ILE A 237 -13.79 35.13 0.40
CA ILE A 237 -14.30 35.96 -0.71
C ILE A 237 -15.79 36.30 -0.50
N ALA A 238 -16.56 35.38 0.07
CA ALA A 238 -17.98 35.58 0.32
C ALA A 238 -18.26 36.53 1.49
N GLY A 239 -17.40 36.56 2.51
CA GLY A 239 -17.54 37.40 3.70
C GLY A 239 -16.76 38.72 3.69
N ASP A 240 -15.89 38.97 2.71
CA ASP A 240 -15.13 40.22 2.61
C ASP A 240 -15.92 41.26 1.80
N ASP A 241 -16.29 42.35 2.47
CA ASP A 241 -16.89 43.53 1.84
C ASP A 241 -15.86 44.34 1.03
N ARG A 242 -14.56 44.02 1.17
CA ARG A 242 -13.51 44.63 0.33
C ARG A 242 -13.56 44.04 -1.07
N ASN A 243 -13.55 44.94 -2.05
CA ASN A 243 -13.57 44.57 -3.45
C ASN A 243 -12.25 43.89 -3.84
N CYS A 244 -12.33 42.65 -4.35
CA CYS A 244 -11.17 41.85 -4.76
C CYS A 244 -10.44 42.39 -5.99
N CYS A 245 -11.08 43.34 -6.69
CA CYS A 245 -10.56 43.91 -7.91
C CYS A 245 -9.89 45.26 -7.67
N ILE A 246 -8.88 45.55 -8.47
CA ILE A 246 -8.19 46.85 -8.51
C ILE A 246 -9.15 48.02 -8.76
N HIS A 247 -10.34 47.74 -9.31
CA HIS A 247 -11.36 48.73 -9.63
C HIS A 247 -12.42 48.92 -8.54
N GLY A 248 -12.36 48.20 -7.41
CA GLY A 248 -13.31 48.42 -6.33
C GLY A 248 -14.76 48.02 -6.65
N SER A 249 -15.01 47.13 -7.62
CA SER A 249 -16.35 46.70 -8.04
C SER A 249 -16.86 45.48 -7.26
N PRO A 250 -18.02 45.58 -6.59
CA PRO A 250 -18.63 44.46 -5.86
C PRO A 250 -19.15 43.35 -6.79
N VAL A 251 -19.40 43.67 -8.05
CA VAL A 251 -19.84 42.70 -9.09
C VAL A 251 -18.77 41.63 -9.33
N CYS A 252 -17.49 41.97 -9.15
CA CYS A 252 -16.39 41.02 -9.30
C CYS A 252 -16.40 39.95 -8.21
N ASN A 253 -16.56 40.34 -6.93
CA ASN A 253 -16.65 39.41 -5.81
C ASN A 253 -17.81 38.43 -6.04
N ALA A 254 -19.00 38.97 -6.34
CA ALA A 254 -20.20 38.17 -6.59
C ALA A 254 -20.02 37.17 -7.76
N THR A 255 -19.35 37.59 -8.84
CA THR A 255 -19.08 36.73 -10.01
C THR A 255 -18.11 35.59 -9.67
N ILE A 256 -17.05 35.88 -8.89
CA ILE A 256 -16.08 34.87 -8.46
C ILE A 256 -16.74 33.88 -7.50
N VAL A 257 -17.47 34.36 -6.48
CA VAL A 257 -18.21 33.51 -5.54
C VAL A 257 -19.20 32.63 -6.28
N GLY A 258 -20.02 33.20 -7.18
CA GLY A 258 -20.97 32.42 -7.98
C GLY A 258 -20.28 31.35 -8.85
N SER A 259 -19.11 31.66 -9.41
CA SER A 259 -18.31 30.71 -10.20
C SER A 259 -17.75 29.57 -9.34
N LEU A 260 -17.21 29.88 -8.16
CA LEU A 260 -16.68 28.91 -7.21
C LEU A 260 -17.79 28.01 -6.68
N VAL A 261 -18.90 28.58 -6.21
CA VAL A 261 -20.05 27.83 -5.71
C VAL A 261 -20.56 26.89 -6.80
N LYS A 262 -20.85 27.39 -8.00
CA LYS A 262 -21.31 26.56 -9.13
C LYS A 262 -20.34 25.43 -9.45
N SER A 263 -19.04 25.71 -9.41
CA SER A 263 -17.99 24.72 -9.62
C SER A 263 -17.94 23.66 -8.52
N TYR A 264 -18.05 24.07 -7.26
CA TYR A 264 -18.02 23.19 -6.10
C TYR A 264 -19.24 22.27 -6.04
N TYR A 265 -20.41 22.76 -6.44
CA TYR A 265 -21.59 21.89 -6.67
C TYR A 265 -21.32 20.83 -7.73
N LYS A 266 -20.72 21.20 -8.88
CA LYS A 266 -20.36 20.23 -9.93
C LYS A 266 -19.34 19.19 -9.46
N LEU A 267 -18.43 19.60 -8.56
CA LEU A 267 -17.47 18.69 -7.95
C LEU A 267 -18.06 17.87 -6.79
N ALA A 268 -19.31 18.11 -6.39
CA ALA A 268 -19.95 17.51 -5.22
C ALA A 268 -19.14 17.75 -3.92
N ILE A 269 -18.54 18.94 -3.80
CA ILE A 269 -17.93 19.41 -2.53
C ILE A 269 -18.80 20.45 -1.80
N LEU A 270 -19.94 20.79 -2.41
CA LEU A 270 -21.08 21.57 -1.89
C LEU A 270 -22.38 20.90 -2.40
N PRO A 271 -23.56 21.13 -1.78
CA PRO A 271 -23.88 22.13 -0.73
C PRO A 271 -23.32 21.78 0.63
N ASP A 272 -23.30 20.51 0.98
CA ASP A 272 -22.66 20.03 2.19
C ASP A 272 -21.16 19.98 1.96
N ARG A 273 -20.39 20.53 2.90
CA ARG A 273 -18.94 20.47 2.84
C ARG A 273 -18.51 19.00 2.89
N LEU A 274 -17.93 18.53 1.79
CA LEU A 274 -17.38 17.19 1.68
C LEU A 274 -16.46 16.91 2.87
N ASN A 275 -16.59 15.73 3.44
CA ASN A 275 -15.78 15.29 4.56
C ASN A 275 -14.66 14.37 4.05
N ALA A 276 -13.42 14.67 4.43
CA ALA A 276 -12.26 13.88 4.01
C ALA A 276 -12.31 12.41 4.49
N LYS A 277 -13.03 12.12 5.57
CA LYS A 277 -13.24 10.76 6.10
C LYS A 277 -14.18 9.92 5.25
N THR A 278 -15.18 10.56 4.64
CA THR A 278 -16.26 9.85 3.93
C THR A 278 -16.05 9.85 2.42
N THR A 279 -15.16 10.69 1.90
CA THR A 279 -14.86 10.73 0.47
C THR A 279 -14.05 9.53 0.00
N ARG A 280 -14.55 8.89 -1.05
CA ARG A 280 -13.89 7.74 -1.70
C ARG A 280 -12.82 8.14 -2.71
N ARG A 281 -12.93 9.35 -3.27
CA ARG A 281 -12.04 9.87 -4.32
C ARG A 281 -10.57 9.94 -3.88
N SER A 282 -9.66 9.58 -4.77
CA SER A 282 -8.22 9.80 -4.55
C SER A 282 -7.87 11.30 -4.43
N VAL A 283 -6.73 11.59 -3.79
CA VAL A 283 -6.14 12.96 -3.75
C VAL A 283 -5.90 13.46 -5.18
N HIS A 284 -5.43 12.58 -6.06
CA HIS A 284 -5.17 12.89 -7.45
C HIS A 284 -6.42 13.32 -8.20
N ASP A 285 -7.52 12.55 -8.12
CA ASP A 285 -8.78 12.88 -8.77
C ASP A 285 -9.33 14.23 -8.29
N LEU A 286 -9.34 14.46 -6.98
CA LEU A 286 -9.77 15.73 -6.41
C LEU A 286 -8.92 16.91 -6.92
N THR A 287 -7.60 16.76 -6.92
CA THR A 287 -6.66 17.79 -7.37
C THR A 287 -6.83 18.07 -8.87
N LEU A 288 -6.94 17.03 -9.70
CA LEU A 288 -7.16 17.17 -11.14
C LEU A 288 -8.46 17.93 -11.43
N LYS A 289 -9.55 17.57 -10.74
CA LYS A 289 -10.85 18.21 -10.90
C LYS A 289 -10.83 19.68 -10.45
N LEU A 290 -10.13 19.99 -9.36
CA LEU A 290 -9.93 21.35 -8.90
C LEU A 290 -9.10 22.18 -9.91
N ASN A 291 -8.05 21.61 -10.50
CA ASN A 291 -7.22 22.30 -11.50
C ASN A 291 -7.97 22.61 -12.80
N GLN A 292 -9.06 21.90 -13.08
CA GLN A 292 -9.89 22.12 -14.27
C GLN A 292 -10.98 23.18 -14.06
N LEU A 293 -11.08 23.78 -12.87
CA LEU A 293 -12.09 24.80 -12.60
C LEU A 293 -11.86 26.06 -13.44
N ARG A 294 -12.94 26.51 -14.11
CA ARG A 294 -12.96 27.77 -14.86
C ARG A 294 -13.72 28.82 -14.07
N LEU A 295 -13.01 29.82 -13.58
CA LEU A 295 -13.62 31.00 -12.98
C LEU A 295 -14.11 31.93 -14.09
N LEU A 296 -15.37 32.38 -13.98
CA LEU A 296 -15.88 33.40 -14.89
C LEU A 296 -15.35 34.76 -14.46
N THR A 297 -14.94 35.56 -15.43
CA THR A 297 -14.67 36.98 -15.25
C THR A 297 -15.76 37.78 -15.97
N PRO A 298 -16.19 38.93 -15.42
CA PRO A 298 -17.14 39.79 -16.13
C PRO A 298 -16.53 40.27 -17.46
N SER A 299 -17.18 39.95 -18.58
CA SER A 299 -16.85 40.52 -19.89
C SER A 299 -17.44 41.94 -19.96
N GLY A 300 -16.57 42.95 -19.96
CA GLY A 300 -17.02 44.32 -20.21
C GLY A 300 -17.43 44.50 -21.67
N ASN A 301 -18.67 44.92 -21.92
CA ASN A 301 -19.05 45.43 -23.24
C ASN A 301 -18.39 46.80 -23.43
N ASN A 302 -17.70 46.95 -24.55
CA ASN A 302 -16.98 48.14 -25.00
C ASN A 302 -17.66 49.48 -24.64
N SER A 303 -17.06 50.23 -23.71
CA SER A 303 -16.76 51.67 -23.87
C SER A 303 -16.11 52.21 -22.60
N LEU A 304 -14.83 52.58 -22.73
CA LEU A 304 -14.05 53.47 -21.85
C LEU A 304 -13.90 53.03 -20.36
N ASN A 305 -12.65 52.67 -20.05
CA ASN A 305 -12.04 52.42 -18.72
C ASN A 305 -12.11 50.97 -18.19
N ASP A 306 -11.09 50.22 -18.62
CA ASP A 306 -10.58 48.92 -18.17
C ASP A 306 -11.53 47.71 -18.11
N PRO A 307 -11.40 46.74 -19.05
CA PRO A 307 -12.10 45.48 -18.95
C PRO A 307 -11.55 44.67 -17.76
N HIS A 308 -12.44 44.27 -16.85
CA HIS A 308 -12.19 43.36 -15.71
C HIS A 308 -11.55 42.00 -16.05
N PHE A 309 -11.20 41.75 -17.32
CA PHE A 309 -10.49 40.56 -17.78
C PHE A 309 -9.05 40.46 -17.21
N THR A 310 -8.45 41.60 -16.83
CA THR A 310 -7.13 41.66 -16.15
C THR A 310 -7.21 41.42 -14.64
N CYS A 311 -8.43 41.35 -14.07
CA CYS A 311 -8.66 41.12 -12.64
C CYS A 311 -8.52 39.65 -12.22
N THR A 312 -7.73 38.88 -12.96
CA THR A 312 -7.38 37.49 -12.65
C THR A 312 -6.24 37.38 -11.63
N SER A 313 -5.66 38.50 -11.20
CA SER A 313 -4.32 38.56 -10.62
C SER A 313 -4.20 38.25 -9.12
N THR A 314 -5.27 38.25 -8.33
CA THR A 314 -5.17 37.97 -6.88
C THR A 314 -5.70 36.59 -6.50
N TYR A 315 -6.94 36.25 -6.86
CA TYR A 315 -7.57 35.02 -6.37
C TYR A 315 -7.34 33.80 -7.26
N ALA A 316 -7.25 33.97 -8.58
CA ALA A 316 -6.82 32.87 -9.45
C ALA A 316 -5.35 32.50 -9.19
N ASN A 317 -4.52 33.46 -8.75
CA ASN A 317 -3.16 33.19 -8.28
C ASN A 317 -3.14 32.46 -6.93
N LEU A 318 -4.00 32.81 -5.96
CA LEU A 318 -4.14 32.06 -4.71
C LEU A 318 -4.58 30.60 -4.92
N PHE A 319 -5.53 30.39 -5.85
CA PHE A 319 -5.98 29.05 -6.21
C PHE A 319 -4.91 28.29 -7.00
N ARG A 320 -4.18 28.96 -7.91
CA ARG A 320 -3.04 28.38 -8.64
C ARG A 320 -1.83 28.12 -7.75
N GLU A 321 -1.56 28.94 -6.73
CA GLU A 321 -0.50 28.73 -5.74
C GLU A 321 -0.84 27.56 -4.82
N SER A 322 -2.10 27.45 -4.41
CA SER A 322 -2.60 26.28 -3.67
C SER A 322 -2.49 25.02 -4.53
N ALA A 323 -2.89 25.10 -5.81
CA ALA A 323 -2.74 24.03 -6.79
C ALA A 323 -1.28 23.67 -7.08
N ARG A 324 -0.39 24.67 -7.16
CA ARG A 324 1.06 24.49 -7.38
C ARG A 324 1.75 23.91 -6.15
N THR A 325 1.33 24.27 -4.94
CA THR A 325 1.79 23.63 -3.70
C THR A 325 1.37 22.16 -3.67
N MET A 326 0.15 21.84 -4.10
CA MET A 326 -0.32 20.45 -4.27
C MET A 326 0.45 19.71 -5.37
N GLU A 327 0.79 20.39 -6.46
CA GLU A 327 1.53 19.84 -7.59
C GLU A 327 3.01 19.65 -7.26
N GLU A 328 3.65 20.53 -6.49
CA GLU A 328 5.02 20.40 -5.97
C GLU A 328 5.12 19.21 -4.99
N TYR A 329 4.08 18.99 -4.17
CA TYR A 329 3.92 17.76 -3.39
C TYR A 329 3.85 16.51 -4.28
N ALA A 330 3.17 16.56 -5.43
CA ALA A 330 3.06 15.45 -6.37
C ALA A 330 4.29 15.26 -7.30
N GLN A 331 4.96 16.36 -7.67
CA GLN A 331 6.06 16.45 -8.64
C GLN A 331 7.46 16.38 -8.03
N CYS A 332 7.60 16.27 -6.71
CA CYS A 332 8.84 15.75 -6.09
C CYS A 332 9.03 14.28 -6.51
N ARG A 333 9.42 14.11 -7.78
CA ARG A 333 9.36 12.92 -8.63
C ARG A 333 10.72 12.65 -9.28
N GLN A 334 11.74 13.48 -9.05
CA GLN A 334 13.03 13.37 -9.76
C GLN A 334 14.29 13.68 -8.94
N GLY A 335 14.28 13.46 -7.61
CA GLY A 335 15.54 13.39 -6.86
C GLY A 335 16.42 14.65 -6.88
N HIS A 336 15.87 15.83 -7.19
CA HIS A 336 16.57 17.07 -6.91
C HIS A 336 16.37 17.43 -5.45
N SER A 337 17.43 17.24 -4.66
CA SER A 337 17.55 17.80 -3.33
C SER A 337 17.42 19.31 -3.43
N SER A 338 16.28 19.87 -3.01
CA SER A 338 16.25 21.27 -2.64
C SER A 338 17.15 21.45 -1.41
N SER A 339 17.87 22.57 -1.33
CA SER A 339 18.72 22.94 -0.20
C SER A 339 17.99 22.91 1.15
N THR A 340 16.66 23.00 1.11
CA THR A 340 15.74 22.90 2.24
C THR A 340 15.78 21.54 2.95
N CYS A 341 16.07 20.44 2.23
CA CYS A 341 16.11 19.09 2.83
C CYS A 341 17.41 18.80 3.59
N ARG A 342 18.54 19.44 3.24
CA ARG A 342 19.84 19.21 3.91
C ARG A 342 19.88 19.73 5.35
N GLY A 343 19.16 20.81 5.64
CA GLY A 343 19.09 21.37 6.99
C GLY A 343 18.43 20.43 8.01
N ALA A 344 17.51 19.56 7.56
CA ALA A 344 16.81 18.62 8.42
C ALA A 344 17.66 17.39 8.80
N GLU A 345 18.54 16.92 7.90
CA GLU A 345 19.43 15.77 8.18
C GLU A 345 20.56 16.11 9.18
N GLU A 346 21.05 17.35 9.16
CA GLU A 346 22.15 17.80 10.03
C GLU A 346 21.71 18.08 11.48
N GLY A 347 20.42 18.37 11.69
CA GLY A 347 19.82 18.49 13.03
C GLY A 347 19.63 17.14 13.73
N LEU A 348 19.24 16.10 12.98
CA LEU A 348 18.97 14.76 13.53
C LEU A 348 20.24 13.97 13.88
N ARG A 349 21.36 14.23 13.20
CA ARG A 349 22.67 13.62 13.56
C ARG A 349 23.22 14.06 14.92
N ARG A 350 22.75 15.19 15.47
CA ARG A 350 23.23 15.73 16.75
C ARG A 350 22.53 15.14 17.98
N GLN A 351 21.47 14.34 17.83
CA GLN A 351 20.66 13.84 18.96
C GLN A 351 20.72 12.32 19.21
N GLY A 352 21.70 11.61 18.64
CA GLY A 352 22.20 10.32 19.15
C GLY A 352 21.16 9.32 19.69
N THR A 353 20.21 8.87 18.86
CA THR A 353 19.33 7.74 19.23
C THR A 353 19.37 6.65 18.16
N GLU A 354 20.19 5.64 18.42
CA GLU A 354 20.12 4.34 17.75
C GLU A 354 18.99 3.53 18.41
N ASN A 355 17.86 3.35 17.71
CA ASN A 355 16.95 2.22 17.95
C ASN A 355 16.02 1.98 16.75
N HIS A 356 15.94 0.72 16.34
CA HIS A 356 15.45 0.24 15.03
C HIS A 356 13.92 0.13 14.87
N SER A 357 13.13 1.01 15.50
CA SER A 357 11.65 1.01 15.38
C SER A 357 11.01 2.39 15.16
N SER A 358 11.80 3.47 15.03
CA SER A 358 11.30 4.85 14.93
C SER A 358 11.23 5.43 13.51
N ASN A 359 11.65 4.68 12.47
CA ASN A 359 11.77 5.23 11.11
C ASN A 359 10.46 5.23 10.29
N LEU A 360 9.46 4.43 10.67
CA LEU A 360 8.13 4.44 10.03
C LEU A 360 7.32 5.67 10.40
N CYS A 361 7.34 6.06 11.69
CA CYS A 361 6.85 7.35 12.12
C CYS A 361 7.71 8.46 11.52
N THR A 362 9.04 8.47 11.67
CA THR A 362 9.85 9.62 11.22
C THR A 362 9.77 9.89 9.72
N ALA A 363 9.59 8.90 8.84
CA ALA A 363 9.44 9.13 7.41
C ALA A 363 8.06 9.72 7.01
N LEU A 364 6.96 9.23 7.60
CA LEU A 364 5.62 9.80 7.40
C LEU A 364 5.45 11.13 8.17
N TYR A 365 6.05 11.22 9.35
CA TYR A 365 6.10 12.39 10.21
C TYR A 365 7.00 13.49 9.61
N CYS A 366 8.06 13.18 8.87
CA CYS A 366 8.79 14.19 8.08
C CYS A 366 7.96 14.69 6.87
N CYS A 367 7.11 13.85 6.28
CA CYS A 367 6.10 14.31 5.31
C CYS A 367 4.99 15.16 5.95
N LEU A 368 4.69 14.98 7.24
CA LEU A 368 3.57 15.62 7.96
C LEU A 368 3.97 16.79 8.88
N ARG A 369 5.23 16.89 9.35
CA ARG A 369 5.67 17.88 10.38
C ARG A 369 6.23 19.18 9.80
N TRP A 370 6.37 19.31 8.48
CA TRP A 370 6.77 20.58 7.84
C TRP A 370 5.58 21.51 7.55
N SER A 371 4.48 21.37 8.32
CA SER A 371 3.29 22.23 8.27
C SER A 371 3.14 23.12 9.53
N SER A 372 4.04 23.00 10.51
CA SER A 372 3.99 23.80 11.76
C SER A 372 4.63 25.18 11.63
N ASP A 373 5.51 25.40 10.65
CA ASP A 373 6.37 26.60 10.61
C ASP A 373 5.85 27.74 9.71
N LEU A 374 4.68 27.58 9.07
CA LEU A 374 4.08 28.65 8.24
C LEU A 374 3.14 29.60 8.99
N THR A 375 2.94 29.41 10.30
CA THR A 375 2.18 30.35 11.15
C THR A 375 3.05 31.38 11.89
N SER A 376 4.35 31.51 11.57
CA SER A 376 5.23 32.49 12.24
C SER A 376 5.66 33.70 11.39
N CYS A 377 5.13 33.87 10.17
CA CYS A 377 5.33 35.09 9.37
C CYS A 377 4.01 35.84 9.18
N SER A 378 3.44 36.34 10.28
CA SER A 378 2.51 37.46 10.27
C SER A 378 2.46 38.11 11.65
N GLU A 379 3.54 38.77 12.03
CA GLU A 379 3.51 40.01 12.83
C GLU A 379 4.29 41.09 12.07
#